data_AF-A0A6J7QYA7-F1
#
_entry.id   AF-A0A6J7QYA7-F1
#
_cell.length_a   1.000
_cell.length_b   1.000
_cell.length_c   1.000
_cell.angle_alpha   90.00
_cell.angle_beta   90.00
_cell.angle_gamma   90.00
#
_symmetry.space_group_name_H-M   'P 1'
#
loop_
_entity.id
_entity.type
_entity.pdbx_description
1 polymer ?
#
loop_
_entity_poly.entity_id
_entity_poly.type
_entity_poly.pdbx_seq_one_letter_code
_entity_poly.pdbx_strand_id
1 'polypeptide(L)'
;MRVEHWTNAVEQGMHAAKRLLSDDESAPEFSTVPFVWSEQYGIKIQAAGRFSGEDRMEVVHSGTDDARLVAIFERHGRISGVIGFSEPRRVMQYRRLIGAGTPFDEALGASL
;
A
#
# COMPACT_ATOMS: atom_id res chain seq x y z
N MET A 1 -12.51 5.41 -7.78
CA MET A 1 -11.69 4.20 -7.51
C MET A 1 -12.62 3.07 -7.07
N ARG A 2 -12.43 1.83 -7.54
CA ARG A 2 -13.21 0.64 -7.11
C ARG A 2 -12.26 -0.43 -6.57
N VAL A 3 -12.43 -0.86 -5.33
CA VAL A 3 -11.68 -1.95 -4.68
C VAL A 3 -12.58 -2.67 -3.67
N GLU A 4 -12.32 -3.95 -3.42
CA GLU A 4 -13.12 -4.82 -2.54
C GLU A 4 -12.39 -5.10 -1.22
N HIS A 5 -11.85 -4.05 -0.60
CA HIS A 5 -11.08 -4.17 0.64
C HIS A 5 -11.90 -3.70 1.83
N TRP A 6 -11.88 -4.46 2.92
CA TRP A 6 -12.51 -4.06 4.18
C TRP A 6 -12.01 -2.68 4.66
N THR A 7 -10.69 -2.44 4.58
CA THR A 7 -10.10 -1.13 4.94
C THR A 7 -10.66 0.01 4.09
N ASN A 8 -10.86 -0.21 2.79
CA ASN A 8 -11.41 0.82 1.92
C ASN A 8 -12.87 1.14 2.28
N ALA A 9 -13.69 0.14 2.63
CA ALA A 9 -15.07 0.37 3.07
C ALA A 9 -15.12 1.25 4.33
N VAL A 10 -14.26 0.97 5.31
CA VAL A 10 -14.13 1.78 6.54
C VAL A 10 -13.63 3.20 6.23
N GLU A 11 -12.53 3.33 5.48
CA GLU A 11 -11.92 4.63 5.15
C GLU A 11 -12.89 5.53 4.35
N GLN A 12 -13.62 4.98 3.38
CA GLN A 12 -14.64 5.72 2.63
C GLN A 12 -15.82 6.13 3.52
N GLY A 13 -16.32 5.24 4.38
CA GLY A 13 -17.41 5.56 5.31
C GLY A 13 -17.04 6.71 6.25
N MET A 14 -15.81 6.70 6.79
CA MET A 14 -15.28 7.79 7.61
C MET A 14 -15.18 9.10 6.84
N HIS A 15 -14.71 9.07 5.59
CA HIS A 15 -14.60 10.25 4.75
C HIS A 15 -15.98 10.83 4.40
N ALA A 16 -16.93 9.99 4.02
CA ALA A 16 -18.30 10.39 3.69
C ALA A 16 -18.99 11.08 4.89
N ALA A 17 -18.87 10.50 6.09
CA ALA A 17 -19.42 11.10 7.31
C ALA A 17 -18.80 12.48 7.60
N LYS A 18 -17.47 12.62 7.47
CA LYS A 18 -16.78 13.90 7.65
C LYS A 18 -17.23 14.94 6.63
N ARG A 19 -17.36 14.55 5.36
CA ARG A 19 -17.79 15.47 4.30
C ARG A 19 -19.24 15.91 4.47
N LEU A 20 -20.13 15.03 4.95
CA LEU A 20 -21.52 15.36 5.25
C LEU A 20 -21.65 16.39 6.38
N LEU A 21 -20.76 16.34 7.38
CA LEU A 21 -20.79 17.20 8.57
C LEU A 21 -19.95 18.48 8.41
N SER A 22 -19.30 18.68 7.26
CA SER A 22 -18.40 19.80 7.03
C SER A 22 -19.04 20.81 6.09
N ASP A 23 -19.04 22.08 6.50
CA ASP A 23 -19.40 23.22 5.65
C ASP A 23 -18.23 23.68 4.74
N ASP A 24 -17.09 22.98 4.80
CA ASP A 24 -15.90 23.29 4.02
C ASP A 24 -15.97 22.62 2.64
N GLU A 25 -16.39 23.39 1.65
CA GLU A 25 -16.38 22.97 0.25
C GLU A 25 -14.96 22.71 -0.30
N SER A 26 -13.92 23.23 0.37
CA SER A 26 -12.52 23.00 0.00
C SER A 26 -11.92 21.70 0.55
N ALA A 27 -12.71 20.91 1.30
CA ALA A 27 -12.27 19.62 1.83
C ALA A 27 -11.74 18.72 0.69
N PRO A 28 -10.56 18.09 0.87
CA PRO A 28 -9.92 17.32 -0.19
C PRO A 28 -10.77 16.10 -0.57
N GLU A 29 -10.70 15.70 -1.84
CA GLU A 29 -11.31 14.47 -2.31
C GLU A 29 -10.79 13.23 -1.56
N PHE A 30 -11.60 12.17 -1.50
CA PHE A 30 -11.16 10.90 -0.94
C PHE A 30 -9.98 10.33 -1.74
N SER A 31 -8.81 10.31 -1.12
CA SER A 31 -7.62 9.64 -1.64
C SER A 31 -6.99 8.80 -0.54
N THR A 32 -6.74 7.52 -0.85
CA THR A 32 -6.05 6.58 0.03
C THR A 32 -5.19 5.64 -0.79
N VAL A 33 -4.14 5.11 -0.17
CA VAL A 33 -3.39 3.98 -0.71
C VAL A 33 -4.19 2.71 -0.36
N PRO A 34 -4.75 1.99 -1.36
CA PRO A 34 -5.52 0.77 -1.11
C PRO A 34 -4.68 -0.21 -0.31
N PHE A 35 -5.28 -0.86 0.67
CA PHE A 35 -4.62 -1.83 1.53
C PHE A 35 -5.52 -3.02 1.77
N VAL A 36 -4.94 -4.22 1.67
CA VAL A 36 -5.62 -5.49 1.93
C VAL A 36 -4.62 -6.45 2.58
N TRP A 37 -5.16 -7.43 3.30
CA TRP A 37 -4.37 -8.50 3.88
C TRP A 37 -5.13 -9.81 3.77
N SER A 38 -4.36 -10.90 3.83
CA SER A 38 -4.84 -12.26 3.97
C SER A 38 -3.97 -12.96 5.00
N GLU A 39 -4.53 -13.99 5.63
CA GLU A 39 -3.77 -14.91 6.46
C GLU A 39 -3.99 -16.31 5.89
N GLN A 40 -2.89 -16.96 5.51
CA GLN A 40 -2.93 -18.29 4.91
C GLN A 40 -1.90 -19.15 5.62
N TYR A 41 -2.36 -20.22 6.28
CA TYR A 41 -1.47 -21.16 6.98
C TYR A 41 -0.50 -20.48 7.98
N GLY A 42 -0.97 -19.45 8.70
CA GLY A 42 -0.15 -18.69 9.64
C GLY A 42 0.79 -17.66 9.00
N ILE A 43 0.80 -17.53 7.67
CA ILE A 43 1.53 -16.51 6.95
C ILE A 43 0.64 -15.29 6.75
N LYS A 44 1.07 -14.15 7.30
CA LYS A 44 0.40 -12.87 7.08
C LYS A 44 0.88 -12.27 5.76
N ILE A 45 -0.04 -12.16 4.80
CA ILE A 45 0.22 -11.56 3.48
C ILE A 45 -0.46 -10.19 3.45
N GLN A 46 0.28 -9.15 3.10
CA GLN A 46 -0.24 -7.79 3.02
C GLN A 46 0.14 -7.15 1.71
N ALA A 47 -0.81 -6.45 1.10
CA ALA A 47 -0.61 -5.71 -0.13
C ALA A 47 -1.10 -4.26 0.04
N ALA A 48 -0.30 -3.31 -0.42
CA ALA A 48 -0.69 -1.90 -0.46
C ALA A 48 -0.37 -1.29 -1.83
N GLY A 49 -1.20 -0.36 -2.29
CA GLY A 49 -1.04 0.32 -3.58
C GLY A 49 -1.93 -0.25 -4.68
N ARG A 50 -1.53 0.00 -5.93
CA ARG A 50 -2.23 -0.47 -7.12
C ARG A 50 -1.27 -1.23 -8.00
N PHE A 51 -1.70 -2.44 -8.40
CA PHE A 51 -0.89 -3.37 -9.17
C PHE A 51 -1.40 -3.43 -10.61
N SER A 52 -0.48 -3.63 -11.57
CA SER A 52 -0.74 -3.95 -12.96
C SER A 52 0.24 -5.04 -13.39
N GLY A 53 -0.13 -5.83 -14.40
CA GLY A 53 0.79 -6.80 -15.01
C GLY A 53 1.98 -6.15 -15.73
N GLU A 54 1.94 -4.83 -15.93
CA GLU A 54 3.01 -4.04 -16.57
C GLU A 54 3.98 -3.43 -15.54
N ASP A 55 3.69 -3.53 -14.25
CA ASP A 55 4.54 -2.94 -13.21
C ASP A 55 5.86 -3.70 -13.11
N ARG A 56 6.98 -2.97 -13.07
CA ARG A 56 8.26 -3.56 -12.71
C ARG A 56 8.23 -3.92 -11.22
N MET A 57 8.72 -5.11 -10.88
CA MET A 57 8.76 -5.61 -9.49
C MET A 57 10.20 -5.83 -9.06
N GLU A 58 10.52 -5.45 -7.82
CA GLU A 58 11.81 -5.72 -7.18
C GLU A 58 11.60 -6.30 -5.79
N VAL A 59 12.33 -7.38 -5.46
CA VAL A 59 12.37 -7.93 -4.10
C VAL A 59 13.41 -7.14 -3.31
N VAL A 60 12.95 -6.44 -2.27
CA VAL A 60 13.76 -5.51 -1.45
C VAL A 60 14.10 -6.07 -0.07
N HIS A 61 13.45 -7.17 0.32
CA HIS A 61 13.77 -7.88 1.54
C HIS A 61 13.46 -9.36 1.36
N SER A 62 14.42 -10.20 1.72
CA SER A 62 14.28 -11.64 1.86
C SER A 62 14.77 -12.01 3.24
N GLY A 63 13.90 -12.58 4.06
CA GLY A 63 14.27 -13.07 5.38
C GLY A 63 15.13 -14.32 5.32
N THR A 64 15.54 -14.80 6.49
CA THR A 64 16.30 -16.06 6.62
C THR A 64 15.43 -17.31 6.52
N ASP A 65 14.10 -17.14 6.62
CA ASP A 65 13.09 -18.17 6.41
C ASP A 65 12.29 -17.89 5.12
N ASP A 66 11.83 -18.94 4.45
CA ASP A 66 11.09 -18.82 3.17
C ASP A 66 9.74 -18.09 3.29
N ALA A 67 9.30 -17.81 4.52
CA ALA A 67 8.02 -17.16 4.82
C ALA A 67 8.09 -15.63 4.97
N ARG A 68 9.28 -15.03 4.80
CA ARG A 68 9.50 -13.57 4.91
C ARG A 68 10.04 -12.98 3.63
N LEU A 69 9.25 -12.11 3.03
CA LEU A 69 9.62 -11.45 1.78
C LEU A 69 8.90 -10.11 1.67
N VAL A 70 9.56 -9.12 1.06
CA VAL A 70 8.91 -7.88 0.62
C VAL A 70 9.33 -7.57 -0.82
N ALA A 71 8.34 -7.36 -1.67
CA ALA A 71 8.51 -6.87 -3.03
C ALA A 71 7.80 -5.53 -3.20
N ILE A 72 8.44 -4.61 -3.90
CA ILE A 72 7.86 -3.32 -4.28
C ILE A 72 7.67 -3.25 -5.80
N PHE A 73 6.73 -2.42 -6.21
CA PHE A 73 6.30 -2.28 -7.59
C PHE A 73 6.52 -0.84 -8.05
N GLU A 74 6.92 -0.69 -9.30
CA GLU A 74 7.18 0.57 -9.97
C GLU A 74 6.16 0.79 -11.08
N ARG A 75 5.69 2.03 -11.19
CA ARG A 75 4.99 2.52 -12.37
C ARG A 75 5.32 3.99 -12.63
N HIS A 76 5.75 4.31 -13.84
CA HIS A 76 6.10 5.66 -14.27
C HIS A 76 7.15 6.36 -13.37
N GLY A 77 8.19 5.62 -12.97
CA GLY A 77 9.31 6.08 -12.16
C GLY A 77 9.01 6.24 -10.66
N ARG A 78 7.86 5.77 -10.17
CA ARG A 78 7.43 5.90 -8.77
C ARG A 78 6.97 4.58 -8.18
N ILE A 79 7.01 4.44 -6.85
CA ILE A 79 6.38 3.29 -6.19
C ILE A 79 4.87 3.26 -6.49
N SER A 80 4.39 2.14 -7.02
CA SER A 80 2.97 1.87 -7.26
C SER A 80 2.37 0.93 -6.22
N GLY A 81 3.18 0.04 -5.64
CA GLY A 81 2.69 -0.99 -4.73
C GLY A 81 3.78 -1.69 -3.91
N VAL A 82 3.34 -2.44 -2.91
CA VAL A 82 4.15 -3.32 -2.08
C VAL A 82 3.36 -4.57 -1.74
N ILE A 83 4.00 -5.74 -1.80
CA ILE A 83 3.49 -7.00 -1.25
C ILE A 83 4.52 -7.51 -0.23
N GLY A 84 4.05 -7.90 0.95
CA GLY A 84 4.89 -8.48 1.99
C GLY A 84 4.29 -9.71 2.63
N PHE A 85 5.16 -10.66 2.94
CA PHE A 85 4.89 -11.91 3.64
C PHE A 85 5.57 -11.84 5.00
N SER A 86 4.81 -11.98 6.08
CA SER A 86 5.29 -11.96 7.48
C SER A 86 6.09 -10.70 7.86
N GLU A 87 5.93 -9.61 7.11
CA GLU A 87 6.69 -8.36 7.25
C GLU A 87 5.77 -7.12 7.37
N PRO A 88 4.83 -7.10 8.34
CA PRO A 88 3.82 -6.05 8.47
C PRO A 88 4.40 -4.64 8.58
N ARG A 89 5.51 -4.50 9.33
CA ARG A 89 6.14 -3.20 9.58
C ARG A 89 6.67 -2.59 8.28
N ARG A 90 7.37 -3.39 7.47
CA ARG A 90 7.92 -3.00 6.18
C ARG A 90 6.83 -2.60 5.20
N VAL A 91 5.76 -3.39 5.10
CA VAL A 91 4.61 -3.06 4.24
C VAL A 91 4.01 -1.71 4.61
N MET A 92 3.85 -1.40 5.91
CA MET A 92 3.31 -0.12 6.33
C MET A 92 4.27 1.05 6.08
N GLN A 93 5.59 0.84 6.13
CA GLN A 93 6.57 1.85 5.74
C GLN A 93 6.49 2.16 4.23
N TYR A 94 6.46 1.13 3.38
CA TYR A 94 6.29 1.31 1.94
C TYR A 94 4.93 1.89 1.55
N ARG A 95 3.84 1.55 2.26
CA ARG A 95 2.52 2.20 2.07
C ARG A 95 2.60 3.72 2.21
N ARG A 96 3.41 4.23 3.13
CA ARG A 96 3.63 5.67 3.29
C ARG A 96 4.37 6.28 2.09
N LEU A 97 5.40 5.59 1.59
CA LEU A 97 6.14 6.02 0.39
C LEU A 97 5.24 6.04 -0.85
N ILE A 98 4.34 5.06 -1.00
CA ILE A 98 3.32 5.07 -2.08
C ILE A 98 2.41 6.29 -1.95
N GLY A 99 1.95 6.61 -0.73
CA GLY A 99 1.11 7.77 -0.48
C GLY A 99 1.80 9.12 -0.76
N ALA A 100 3.12 9.17 -0.58
CA ALA A 100 3.95 10.32 -0.95
C ALA A 100 4.30 10.36 -2.45
N GLY A 101 3.98 9.30 -3.21
CA GLY A 101 4.38 9.15 -4.59
C GLY A 101 5.90 9.07 -4.76
N THR A 102 6.65 8.52 -3.82
CA THR A 102 8.12 8.51 -3.82
C THR A 102 8.71 7.97 -5.14
N PRO A 103 9.78 8.59 -5.69
CA PRO A 103 10.54 8.03 -6.81
C PRO A 103 11.01 6.59 -6.52
N PHE A 104 10.97 5.72 -7.52
CA PHE A 104 11.23 4.30 -7.29
C PHE A 104 12.66 4.03 -6.80
N ASP A 105 13.65 4.73 -7.35
CA ASP A 105 15.06 4.58 -6.94
C ASP A 105 15.29 4.99 -5.47
N GLU A 106 14.55 5.99 -4.98
CA GLU A 106 14.58 6.38 -3.56
C GLU A 106 13.93 5.29 -2.69
N ALA A 107 12.82 4.70 -3.14
CA ALA A 107 12.17 3.60 -2.44
C ALA A 107 13.04 2.33 -2.40
N LEU A 108 13.84 2.07 -3.44
CA LEU A 108 14.84 0.98 -3.44
C LEU A 108 15.96 1.24 -2.42
N GLY A 109 16.42 2.49 -2.31
CA GLY A 109 17.45 2.90 -1.34
C GLY A 109 16.94 2.99 0.10
N ALA A 110 15.62 2.95 0.32
CA ALA A 110 15.02 2.99 1.65
C ALA A 110 15.34 1.70 2.41
N SER A 111 16.41 1.73 3.21
CA SER A 111 16.82 0.64 4.09
C SER A 111 15.85 0.52 5.29
N LEU A 112 14.67 -0.04 5.05
CA LEU A 112 13.56 -0.12 6.01
C LEU A 112 13.63 -1.34 6.95
#